data_AF-A0A559RA81-F1
#
_entry.id   AF-A0A559RA81-F1
#
_cell.length_a   1.000
_cell.length_b   1.000
_cell.length_c   1.000
_cell.angle_alpha   90.00
_cell.angle_beta   90.00
_cell.angle_gamma   90.00
#
_symmetry.space_group_name_H-M   'P 1'
#
loop_
_entity.id
_entity.type
_entity.pdbx_description
1 polymer ?
#
loop_
_entity_poly.entity_id
_entity_poly.type
_entity_poly.pdbx_seq_one_letter_code
_entity_poly.pdbx_strand_id
1 'polypeptide(L)'
;MKKESLNTIKTSGFKIPKDYFEGLEDAILAQATLEGHSKTPGFKVPDGYFETLENNILSKLDKPEPKVFNLFNKKTIVSLSSVAAAIVLLFNLNLFKAAPTLDSLDTDTVENYILDEIEINDLNMLINDSELSQTDFIDYNLIEVEDYIDDIDLNDLYQE
;
A
#
# COMPACT_ATOMS: atom_id res chain seq x y z
N MET A 1 6.38 35.79 -41.35
CA MET A 1 5.90 36.60 -40.20
C MET A 1 5.22 37.85 -40.75
N LYS A 2 3.94 38.09 -40.44
CA LYS A 2 3.24 39.33 -40.83
C LYS A 2 3.73 40.48 -39.95
N LYS A 3 4.08 41.62 -40.56
CA LYS A 3 4.43 42.86 -39.85
C LYS A 3 3.13 43.58 -39.51
N GLU A 4 2.70 43.47 -38.25
CA GLU A 4 1.55 44.21 -37.73
C GLU A 4 1.91 45.71 -37.67
N SER A 5 1.05 46.56 -38.23
CA SER A 5 1.28 48.00 -38.31
C SER A 5 1.10 48.67 -36.93
N LEU A 6 2.20 49.08 -36.30
CA LEU A 6 2.23 49.72 -34.96
C LEU A 6 1.63 51.14 -34.93
N ASN A 7 1.15 51.67 -36.07
CA ASN A 7 0.71 53.06 -36.20
C ASN A 7 -0.76 53.31 -35.80
N THR A 8 -1.46 52.31 -35.25
CA THR A 8 -2.90 52.39 -34.89
C THR A 8 -3.16 52.41 -33.38
N ILE A 9 -2.13 52.28 -32.54
CA ILE A 9 -2.27 52.38 -31.07
C ILE A 9 -2.24 53.86 -30.66
N LYS A 10 -3.43 54.46 -30.53
CA LYS A 10 -3.62 55.84 -30.06
C LYS A 10 -3.26 56.05 -28.58
N THR A 11 -3.10 54.97 -27.83
CA THR A 11 -2.85 54.97 -26.38
C THR A 11 -1.74 53.96 -26.08
N SER A 12 -0.67 54.37 -25.38
CA SER A 12 0.57 53.58 -25.27
C SER A 12 0.46 52.29 -24.45
N GLY A 13 -0.72 51.89 -23.97
CA GLY A 13 -0.94 50.69 -23.14
C GLY A 13 -0.38 50.79 -21.72
N PHE A 14 0.56 51.70 -21.48
CA PHE A 14 1.10 51.99 -20.16
C PHE A 14 0.10 52.81 -19.35
N LYS A 15 -0.26 52.30 -18.18
CA LYS A 15 -1.07 53.00 -17.18
C LYS A 15 -0.19 53.26 -15.97
N ILE A 16 -0.23 54.48 -15.45
CA ILE A 16 0.41 54.81 -14.19
C ILE A 16 -0.43 54.29 -13.02
N PRO A 17 0.19 54.00 -11.87
CA PRO A 17 -0.53 53.71 -10.64
C PRO A 17 -1.50 54.85 -10.28
N LYS A 18 -2.59 54.48 -9.61
CA LYS A 18 -3.49 55.46 -9.00
C LYS A 18 -2.66 56.34 -8.05
N ASP A 19 -2.87 57.66 -8.13
CA ASP A 19 -2.24 58.65 -7.26
C ASP A 19 -0.70 58.80 -7.44
N TYR A 20 -0.12 58.32 -8.56
CA TYR A 20 1.34 58.42 -8.83
C TYR A 20 1.92 59.84 -8.75
N PHE A 21 1.14 60.85 -9.13
CA PHE A 21 1.57 62.25 -9.10
C PHE A 21 1.23 62.94 -7.77
N GLU A 22 0.46 62.30 -6.88
CA GLU A 22 0.12 62.87 -5.59
C GLU A 22 1.36 62.84 -4.68
N GLY A 23 1.83 64.01 -4.26
CA GLY A 23 3.05 64.16 -3.44
C GLY A 23 4.38 64.01 -4.20
N LEU A 24 4.36 63.85 -5.53
CA LEU A 24 5.60 63.76 -6.33
C LEU A 24 6.42 65.06 -6.25
N GLU A 25 5.75 66.22 -6.32
CA GLU A 25 6.39 67.53 -6.22
C GLU A 25 7.07 67.69 -4.86
N ASP A 26 6.35 67.41 -3.77
CA ASP A 26 6.87 67.47 -2.40
C ASP A 26 8.08 66.55 -2.21
N ALA A 27 8.03 65.33 -2.76
CA ALA A 27 9.12 64.37 -2.71
C ALA A 27 10.37 64.86 -3.48
N ILE A 28 10.18 65.45 -4.66
CA ILE A 28 11.28 66.00 -5.45
C ILE A 28 11.92 67.20 -4.73
N LEU A 29 11.11 68.11 -4.19
CA LEU A 29 11.62 69.25 -3.41
C LEU A 29 12.32 68.81 -2.12
N ALA A 30 11.78 67.80 -1.42
CA ALA A 30 12.41 67.22 -0.23
C ALA A 30 13.77 66.59 -0.56
N GLN A 31 13.88 65.84 -1.66
CA GLN A 31 15.14 65.26 -2.11
C GLN A 31 16.16 66.35 -2.50
N ALA A 32 15.74 67.36 -3.27
CA ALA A 32 16.61 68.45 -3.70
C ALA A 32 17.12 69.29 -2.51
N THR A 33 16.27 69.51 -1.50
CA THR A 33 16.70 70.19 -0.26
C THR A 33 17.66 69.33 0.55
N LEU A 34 17.42 68.02 0.69
CA LEU A 34 18.33 67.09 1.37
C LEU A 34 19.73 67.05 0.73
N GLU A 35 19.80 67.01 -0.61
CA GLU A 35 21.07 67.04 -1.36
C GLU A 35 21.83 68.37 -1.19
N GLY A 36 21.10 69.47 -0.98
CA GLY A 36 21.69 70.77 -0.63
C GLY A 36 22.31 70.81 0.77
N HIS A 37 21.78 70.03 1.72
CA HIS A 37 22.21 70.04 3.13
C HIS A 37 23.28 68.98 3.46
N SER A 38 23.34 67.86 2.75
CA SER A 38 24.35 66.80 2.97
C SER A 38 24.87 66.26 1.65
N LYS A 39 26.05 66.74 1.24
CA LYS A 39 26.79 66.23 0.07
C LYS A 39 27.59 64.96 0.35
N THR A 40 27.74 64.62 1.62
CA THR A 40 28.49 63.44 2.03
C THR A 40 27.53 62.29 2.25
N PRO A 41 27.78 61.10 1.66
CA PRO A 41 27.04 59.92 2.03
C PRO A 41 27.23 59.71 3.54
N GLY A 42 26.12 59.55 4.27
CA GLY A 42 26.13 59.35 5.74
C GLY A 42 26.87 58.08 6.19
N PHE A 43 27.26 57.24 5.22
CA PHE A 43 28.06 56.05 5.43
C PHE A 43 29.33 56.13 4.60
N LYS A 44 30.46 55.87 5.23
CA LYS A 44 31.75 55.67 4.56
C LYS A 44 32.03 54.19 4.51
N VAL A 45 32.52 53.71 3.37
CA VAL A 45 33.07 52.36 3.29
C VAL A 45 34.36 52.30 4.11
N PRO A 46 34.66 51.17 4.77
CA PRO A 46 35.94 50.97 5.44
C PRO A 46 37.11 51.09 4.47
N ASP A 47 38.25 51.57 4.97
CA ASP A 47 39.49 51.66 4.20
C ASP A 47 39.87 50.27 3.66
N GLY A 48 40.17 50.19 2.37
CA GLY A 48 40.54 48.93 1.71
C GLY A 48 39.41 47.92 1.50
N TYR A 49 38.13 48.32 1.64
CA TYR A 49 36.99 47.43 1.38
C TYR A 49 37.06 46.81 -0.03
N PHE A 50 37.21 47.65 -1.07
CA PHE A 50 37.25 47.18 -2.46
C PHE A 50 38.55 46.42 -2.80
N GLU A 51 39.66 46.73 -2.12
CA GLU A 51 40.95 46.01 -2.25
C GLU A 51 40.86 44.57 -1.73
N THR A 52 40.06 44.34 -0.68
CA THR A 52 39.93 43.03 -0.02
C THR A 52 38.70 42.24 -0.47
N LEU A 53 37.74 42.88 -1.14
CA LEU A 53 36.47 42.29 -1.52
C LEU A 53 36.65 41.03 -2.39
N GLU A 54 37.48 41.12 -3.43
CA GLU A 54 37.73 40.00 -4.35
C GLU A 54 38.33 38.80 -3.61
N ASN A 55 39.39 39.03 -2.82
CA ASN A 55 40.05 38.00 -2.04
C ASN A 55 39.11 37.34 -1.00
N ASN A 56 38.23 38.14 -0.39
CA ASN A 56 37.22 37.64 0.55
C ASN A 56 36.14 36.79 -0.13
N ILE A 57 35.81 37.08 -1.39
CA ILE A 57 34.86 36.26 -2.16
C ILE A 57 35.53 34.95 -2.57
N LEU A 58 36.74 35.00 -3.14
CA LEU A 58 37.47 33.83 -3.59
C LEU A 58 37.78 32.84 -2.45
N SER A 59 38.22 33.34 -1.30
CA SER A 59 38.46 32.50 -0.10
C SER A 59 37.20 31.81 0.44
N LYS A 60 36.00 32.35 0.18
CA LYS A 60 34.74 31.70 0.56
C LYS A 60 34.29 30.65 -0.43
N LEU A 61 34.76 30.71 -1.68
CA LEU A 61 34.49 29.74 -2.74
C LEU A 61 35.43 28.53 -2.66
N ASP A 62 36.67 28.73 -2.22
CA ASP A 62 37.70 27.68 -2.03
C ASP A 62 37.47 26.81 -0.78
N LYS A 63 36.21 26.58 -0.40
CA LYS A 63 35.90 25.62 0.66
C LYS A 63 36.00 24.20 0.09
N PRO A 64 36.79 23.30 0.69
CA PRO A 64 36.80 21.91 0.26
C PRO A 64 35.37 21.38 0.35
N GLU A 65 34.89 20.75 -0.72
CA GLU A 65 33.58 20.11 -0.73
C GLU A 65 33.48 19.17 0.48
N PRO A 66 32.36 19.20 1.22
CA PRO A 66 32.20 18.31 2.37
C PRO A 66 32.35 16.87 1.87
N LYS A 67 33.21 16.09 2.55
CA LYS A 67 33.47 14.69 2.20
C LYS A 67 32.15 13.91 2.31
N VAL A 68 31.46 13.75 1.19
CA VAL A 68 30.25 12.93 1.11
C VAL A 68 30.66 11.46 1.18
N PHE A 69 30.11 10.75 2.16
CA PHE A 69 30.21 9.30 2.22
C PHE A 69 28.88 8.72 1.72
N ASN A 70 28.94 7.68 0.90
CA ASN A 70 27.74 6.98 0.46
C ASN A 70 27.15 6.21 1.66
N LEU A 71 25.94 6.56 2.08
CA LEU A 71 25.28 5.99 3.27
C LEU A 71 24.91 4.51 3.11
N PHE A 72 24.69 4.05 1.87
CA PHE A 72 24.22 2.70 1.60
C PHE A 72 25.17 1.96 0.66
N ASN A 73 25.85 0.94 1.19
CA ASN A 73 26.68 0.03 0.41
C ASN A 73 25.85 -1.20 0.00
N LYS A 74 25.77 -1.51 -1.29
CA LYS A 74 25.03 -2.68 -1.80
C LYS A 74 25.50 -3.98 -1.15
N LYS A 75 26.78 -4.10 -0.77
CA LYS A 75 27.32 -5.29 -0.09
C LYS A 75 26.72 -5.52 1.30
N THR A 76 26.55 -4.45 2.09
CA THR A 76 25.97 -4.57 3.44
C THR A 76 24.47 -4.83 3.40
N ILE A 77 23.77 -4.25 2.41
CA ILE A 77 22.33 -4.49 2.20
C ILE A 77 22.06 -5.94 1.78
N VAL A 78 22.87 -6.50 0.87
CA VAL A 78 22.70 -7.90 0.43
C VAL A 78 22.95 -8.88 1.58
N SER A 79 23.97 -8.66 2.41
CA SER A 79 24.24 -9.52 3.57
C SER A 79 23.11 -9.47 4.62
N LEU A 80 22.54 -8.29 4.88
CA LEU A 80 21.40 -8.15 5.80
C LEU A 80 20.11 -8.79 5.24
N SER A 81 19.90 -8.73 3.92
CA SER A 81 18.75 -9.33 3.26
C SER A 81 18.69 -10.85 3.40
N SER A 82 19.85 -11.54 3.45
CA SER A 82 19.88 -13.00 3.61
C SER A 82 19.33 -13.45 4.96
N VAL A 83 19.60 -12.69 6.02
CA VAL A 83 19.08 -12.98 7.38
C VAL A 83 17.56 -12.76 7.41
N ALA A 84 17.07 -11.66 6.82
CA ALA A 84 15.63 -11.40 6.75
C ALA A 84 14.88 -12.48 5.94
N ALA A 85 15.42 -12.93 4.80
CA ALA A 85 14.82 -14.00 4.00
C ALA A 85 14.76 -15.33 4.77
N ALA A 86 15.81 -15.67 5.53
CA ALA A 86 15.83 -16.86 6.37
C ALA A 86 14.78 -16.78 7.50
N ILE A 87 14.57 -15.60 8.09
CA ILE A 87 13.54 -15.37 9.11
C ILE A 87 12.13 -15.53 8.50
N VAL A 88 11.88 -14.94 7.32
CA VAL A 88 10.60 -15.12 6.62
C VAL A 88 10.36 -16.60 6.32
N LEU A 89 11.36 -17.30 5.81
CA LEU A 89 11.26 -18.73 5.54
C LEU A 89 11.00 -19.53 6.83
N LEU A 90 11.69 -19.20 7.93
CA LEU A 90 11.49 -19.83 9.23
C LEU A 90 10.05 -19.70 9.74
N PHE A 91 9.43 -18.52 9.61
CA PHE A 91 8.02 -18.32 9.99
C PHE A 91 7.03 -19.03 9.07
N ASN A 92 7.40 -19.29 7.82
CA ASN A 92 6.58 -20.07 6.88
C ASN A 92 6.69 -21.58 7.14
N LEU A 93 7.76 -22.04 7.79
CA LEU A 93 7.88 -23.44 8.20
C LEU A 93 7.06 -23.66 9.48
N ASN A 94 6.10 -24.59 9.42
CA ASN A 94 5.24 -24.99 10.54
C ASN A 94 6.00 -25.82 11.61
N LEU A 95 7.19 -25.41 12.01
CA LEU A 95 8.13 -26.18 12.84
C LEU A 95 7.64 -26.42 14.27
N PHE A 96 6.64 -25.65 14.72
CA PHE A 96 6.13 -25.68 16.09
C PHE A 96 4.70 -26.25 16.19
N LYS A 97 4.19 -26.90 15.14
CA LYS A 97 2.89 -27.58 15.24
C LYS A 97 3.00 -28.81 16.13
N ALA A 98 2.04 -28.96 17.05
CA ALA A 98 1.92 -30.16 17.88
C ALA A 98 1.68 -31.39 16.98
N ALA A 99 2.14 -32.56 17.43
CA ALA A 99 1.84 -33.81 16.74
C ALA A 99 0.31 -33.97 16.63
N PRO A 100 -0.22 -34.39 15.47
CA PRO A 100 -1.65 -34.59 15.30
C PRO A 100 -2.15 -35.63 16.30
N THR A 101 -3.25 -35.34 16.99
CA THR A 101 -3.92 -36.26 17.92
C THR A 101 -5.11 -36.89 17.20
N LEU A 102 -5.50 -38.11 17.58
CA LEU A 102 -6.64 -38.80 16.95
C LEU A 102 -7.94 -38.01 17.10
N ASP A 103 -8.10 -37.27 18.21
CA ASP A 103 -9.26 -36.38 18.45
C ASP A 103 -9.33 -35.17 17.52
N SER A 104 -8.30 -34.92 16.71
CA SER A 104 -8.24 -33.82 15.74
C SER A 104 -8.54 -34.23 14.31
N LEU A 105 -8.92 -35.49 14.08
CA LEU A 105 -9.34 -35.96 12.76
C LEU A 105 -10.81 -35.63 12.52
N ASP A 106 -11.09 -35.03 11.36
CA ASP A 106 -12.46 -34.84 10.88
C ASP A 106 -13.03 -36.17 10.36
N THR A 107 -14.35 -36.39 10.55
CA THR A 107 -15.05 -37.60 10.11
C THR A 107 -14.82 -37.88 8.63
N ASP A 108 -14.87 -36.86 7.78
CA ASP A 108 -14.65 -36.99 6.34
C ASP A 108 -13.25 -37.55 6.03
N THR A 109 -12.23 -37.20 6.81
CA THR A 109 -10.87 -37.72 6.61
C THR A 109 -10.79 -39.19 6.97
N VAL A 110 -11.45 -39.58 8.07
CA VAL A 110 -11.51 -40.98 8.53
C VAL A 110 -12.31 -41.83 7.54
N GLU A 111 -13.45 -41.33 7.06
CA GLU A 111 -14.31 -42.00 6.09
C GLU A 111 -13.55 -42.27 4.78
N ASN A 112 -12.90 -41.26 4.21
CA ASN A 112 -12.11 -41.43 2.99
C ASN A 112 -10.98 -42.44 3.18
N TYR A 113 -10.29 -42.42 4.33
CA TYR A 113 -9.26 -43.40 4.63
C TYR A 113 -9.82 -44.84 4.69
N ILE A 114 -10.97 -45.03 5.33
CA ILE A 114 -11.63 -46.34 5.40
C ILE A 114 -12.02 -46.82 4.00
N LEU A 115 -12.52 -45.93 3.14
CA LEU A 115 -12.94 -46.27 1.79
C LEU A 115 -11.77 -46.59 0.84
N ASP A 116 -10.66 -45.88 0.98
CA ASP A 116 -9.53 -45.99 0.05
C ASP A 116 -8.52 -47.07 0.45
N GLU A 117 -8.29 -47.27 1.76
CA GLU A 117 -7.17 -48.09 2.26
C GLU A 117 -7.61 -49.38 2.99
N ILE A 118 -8.88 -49.50 3.40
CA ILE A 118 -9.37 -50.69 4.11
C ILE A 118 -10.22 -51.54 3.17
N GLU A 119 -9.85 -52.82 3.04
CA GLU A 119 -10.67 -53.78 2.31
C GLU A 119 -11.92 -54.14 3.12
N ILE A 120 -13.08 -54.22 2.45
CA ILE A 120 -14.38 -54.56 3.08
C ILE A 120 -14.28 -55.87 3.89
N ASN A 121 -13.47 -56.81 3.44
CA ASN A 121 -13.29 -58.10 4.09
C ASN A 121 -12.58 -57.99 5.45
N ASP A 122 -11.68 -57.01 5.61
CA ASP A 122 -11.01 -56.69 6.87
C ASP A 122 -11.93 -55.91 7.81
N LEU A 123 -12.80 -55.06 7.25
CA LEU A 123 -13.83 -54.36 8.04
C LEU A 123 -14.80 -55.35 8.70
N ASN A 124 -15.09 -56.46 8.02
CA ASN A 124 -15.95 -57.52 8.54
C ASN A 124 -15.36 -58.24 9.77
N MET A 125 -14.04 -58.13 10.00
CA MET A 125 -13.39 -58.65 11.22
C MET A 125 -13.46 -57.65 12.39
N LEU A 126 -13.69 -56.37 12.11
CA LEU A 126 -13.77 -55.29 13.11
C LEU A 126 -15.21 -55.08 13.62
N ILE A 127 -16.20 -55.41 12.80
CA ILE A 127 -17.61 -55.36 13.15
C ILE A 127 -17.96 -56.56 14.04
N ASN A 128 -18.31 -56.30 15.31
CA ASN A 128 -18.82 -57.34 16.19
C ASN A 128 -20.33 -57.52 15.93
N ASP A 129 -20.74 -58.67 15.41
CA ASP A 129 -22.15 -59.03 15.14
C ASP A 129 -23.09 -58.86 16.36
N SER A 130 -22.55 -58.79 17.57
CA SER A 130 -23.31 -58.59 18.80
C SER A 130 -23.77 -57.14 19.05
N GLU A 131 -23.20 -56.15 18.37
CA GLU A 131 -23.56 -54.72 18.52
C GLU A 131 -24.56 -54.22 17.47
N LEU A 132 -24.79 -55.00 16.41
CA LEU A 132 -25.70 -54.64 15.33
C LEU A 132 -27.09 -55.21 15.58
N SER A 133 -28.10 -54.34 15.75
CA SER A 133 -29.50 -54.75 15.81
C SER A 133 -30.12 -54.75 14.42
N GLN A 134 -31.06 -55.66 14.17
CA GLN A 134 -31.86 -55.64 12.94
C GLN A 134 -32.59 -54.31 12.73
N THR A 135 -32.85 -53.56 13.80
CA THR A 135 -33.47 -52.22 13.74
C THR A 135 -32.57 -51.15 13.14
N ASP A 136 -31.24 -51.34 13.15
CA ASP A 136 -30.28 -50.33 12.71
C ASP A 136 -30.18 -50.27 11.17
N PHE A 137 -30.68 -51.30 10.48
CA PHE A 137 -30.72 -51.42 9.02
C PHE A 137 -32.10 -51.19 8.42
N ILE A 138 -33.14 -50.94 9.25
CA ILE A 138 -34.47 -50.61 8.73
C ILE A 138 -34.47 -49.15 8.33
N ASP A 139 -34.28 -48.92 7.03
CA ASP A 139 -34.55 -47.62 6.42
C ASP A 139 -36.07 -47.39 6.38
N TYR A 140 -36.58 -46.57 7.31
CA TYR A 140 -37.96 -46.12 7.33
C TYR A 140 -38.21 -45.08 6.22
N ASN A 141 -37.89 -45.42 4.98
CA ASN A 141 -38.54 -44.77 3.86
C ASN A 141 -40.00 -45.24 3.90
N LEU A 142 -40.90 -44.37 4.36
CA LEU A 142 -42.35 -44.58 4.27
C LEU A 142 -42.69 -44.79 2.80
N ILE A 143 -42.75 -46.04 2.37
CA ILE A 143 -43.47 -46.42 1.15
C ILE A 143 -44.92 -46.11 1.47
N GLU A 144 -45.48 -45.07 0.82
CA GLU A 144 -46.89 -44.73 0.95
C GLU A 144 -47.70 -45.99 0.59
N VAL A 145 -48.45 -46.51 1.58
CA VAL A 145 -49.29 -47.72 1.44
C VAL A 145 -50.33 -47.55 0.32
N GLU A 146 -50.57 -46.32 -0.13
CA GLU A 146 -51.41 -45.95 -1.26
C GLU A 146 -51.00 -46.67 -2.56
N ASP A 147 -49.70 -46.82 -2.85
CA ASP A 147 -49.20 -47.46 -4.08
C ASP A 147 -49.50 -48.97 -4.15
N TYR A 148 -49.79 -49.61 -3.01
CA TYR A 148 -50.16 -51.03 -2.94
C TYR A 148 -51.67 -51.28 -3.01
N ILE A 149 -52.51 -50.27 -2.77
CA ILE A 149 -53.97 -50.41 -2.79
C ILE A 149 -54.51 -50.33 -4.22
N ASP A 150 -53.87 -49.56 -5.11
CA ASP A 150 -54.31 -49.40 -6.50
C ASP A 150 -54.16 -50.68 -7.35
N ASP A 151 -53.29 -51.61 -6.94
CA ASP A 151 -52.99 -52.85 -7.69
C ASP A 151 -53.75 -54.09 -7.17
N ILE A 152 -54.55 -53.97 -6.10
CA ILE A 152 -55.43 -55.05 -5.65
C ILE A 152 -56.77 -54.95 -6.38
N ASP A 153 -56.95 -55.78 -7.40
CA ASP A 153 -58.24 -56.01 -8.03
C ASP A 153 -59.19 -56.66 -7.00
N LEU A 154 -60.15 -55.86 -6.50
CA LEU A 154 -61.10 -56.23 -5.43
C LEU A 154 -61.92 -57.50 -5.70
N ASN A 155 -61.86 -58.06 -6.91
CA ASN A 155 -62.49 -59.34 -7.26
C ASN A 155 -61.80 -60.57 -6.66
N ASP A 156 -60.52 -60.51 -6.30
CA ASP A 156 -59.80 -61.66 -5.71
C ASP A 156 -60.11 -61.85 -4.21
N LEU A 157 -60.75 -60.88 -3.55
CA LEU A 157 -61.10 -60.95 -2.13
C LEU A 157 -62.45 -61.61 -1.83
N TYR A 158 -63.20 -62.06 -2.85
CA TYR A 158 -64.54 -62.64 -2.72
C TYR A 158 -64.66 -64.12 -3.11
N GLN A 159 -63.55 -64.87 -3.18
CA GLN A 159 -63.61 -66.32 -3.24
C GLN A 159 -63.31 -66.89 -1.85
N GLU A 160 -64.31 -67.60 -1.32
CA GLU A 160 -64.40 -68.21 0.02
C GLU A 160 -63.26 -69.19 0.35
#